data_AF-A0A497D1D8-F1
#
_entry.id   AF-A0A497D1D8-F1
#
_cell.length_a   1.000
_cell.length_b   1.000
_cell.length_c   1.000
_cell.angle_alpha   90.00
_cell.angle_beta   90.00
_cell.angle_gamma   90.00
#
_symmetry.space_group_name_H-M   'P 1'
#
loop_
_entity.id
_entity.type
_entity.pdbx_description
1 polymer ?
#
loop_
_entity_poly.entity_id
_entity_poly.type
_entity_poly.pdbx_seq_one_letter_code
_entity_poly.pdbx_strand_id
1 'polypeptide(L)'
;LDRFVPEKREAMDEVTAYKMIELMKGVVESGTSIRLRYKYGFDNPVAGKTGTTQNQSDGWFMGITPDLTTGIWVGAEDRSVHFRSIRLGQGANMALPIWALFMKKVYNDPSLGISKGDFDKPLKDISIEFDCEEYDRRHAGNVDNYSDEEEF
;
A
#
# COMPACT_ATOMS: atom_id res chain seq x y z
N LEU A 1 24.97 23.63 18.02
CA LEU A 1 24.14 22.41 17.99
C LEU A 1 22.74 22.87 17.64
N ASP A 2 22.36 22.73 16.37
CA ASP A 2 21.00 23.06 15.95
C ASP A 2 20.04 21.99 16.49
N ARG A 3 19.00 22.43 17.20
CA ARG A 3 17.93 21.55 17.68
C ARG A 3 16.88 21.44 16.59
N PHE A 4 16.70 20.23 16.07
CA PHE A 4 15.61 19.92 15.14
C PHE A 4 14.31 19.72 15.93
N VAL A 5 13.45 20.73 15.95
CA VAL A 5 12.09 20.62 16.52
C VAL A 5 11.14 20.30 15.37
N PRO A 6 10.40 19.17 15.41
CA PRO A 6 9.49 18.82 14.34
C PRO A 6 8.28 19.77 14.29
N GLU A 7 8.09 20.45 13.16
CA GLU A 7 6.83 21.14 12.86
C GLU A 7 5.81 20.12 12.35
N LYS A 8 4.63 20.07 12.98
CA LYS A 8 3.51 19.22 12.54
C LYS A 8 2.45 20.09 11.88
N ARG A 9 2.00 19.69 10.70
CA ARG A 9 0.88 20.31 9.98
C ARG A 9 -0.06 19.21 9.51
N GLU A 10 -1.34 19.38 9.75
CA GLU A 10 -2.36 18.46 9.27
C GLU A 10 -2.49 18.62 7.75
N ALA A 11 -2.27 17.54 7.01
CA ALA A 11 -2.37 17.51 5.55
C ALA A 11 -3.76 17.04 5.07
N MET A 12 -4.43 16.20 5.88
CA MET A 12 -5.76 15.65 5.62
C MET A 12 -6.39 15.25 6.96
N ASP A 13 -7.72 15.15 6.99
CA ASP A 13 -8.45 14.75 8.19
C ASP A 13 -8.25 13.25 8.51
N GLU A 14 -8.38 12.90 9.79
CA GLU A 14 -8.17 11.54 10.31
C GLU A 14 -9.08 10.48 9.65
N VAL A 15 -10.32 10.85 9.29
CA VAL A 15 -11.29 9.92 8.69
C VAL A 15 -10.90 9.62 7.25
N THR A 16 -10.50 10.64 6.49
CA THR A 16 -9.97 10.49 5.13
C THR A 16 -8.67 9.71 5.13
N ALA A 17 -7.74 10.00 6.06
CA ALA A 17 -6.49 9.25 6.17
C ALA A 17 -6.75 7.75 6.44
N TYR A 18 -7.65 7.45 7.38
CA TYR A 18 -8.02 6.07 7.70
C TYR A 18 -8.68 5.36 6.51
N LYS A 19 -9.60 6.03 5.80
CA LYS A 19 -10.19 5.51 4.55
C LYS A 19 -9.12 5.16 3.51
N MET A 20 -8.13 6.04 3.33
CA MET A 20 -7.04 5.78 2.39
C MET A 20 -6.18 4.58 2.80
N ILE A 21 -5.96 4.39 4.10
CA ILE A 21 -5.26 3.21 4.63
C ILE A 21 -6.04 1.94 4.29
N GLU A 22 -7.35 1.89 4.54
CA GLU A 22 -8.20 0.73 4.22
C GLU A 22 -8.18 0.41 2.71
N LEU A 23 -8.31 1.42 1.84
CA LEU A 23 -8.19 1.22 0.40
C LEU A 23 -6.81 0.65 0.00
N MET A 24 -5.74 1.13 0.63
CA MET A 24 -4.38 0.63 0.38
C MET A 24 -4.12 -0.76 0.99
N LYS A 25 -4.83 -1.17 2.05
CA LYS A 25 -4.82 -2.56 2.53
C LYS A 25 -5.38 -3.50 1.47
N GLY A 26 -6.44 -3.10 0.77
CA GLY A 26 -7.00 -3.86 -0.35
C GLY A 26 -5.98 -4.21 -1.45
N VAL A 27 -5.02 -3.31 -1.72
CA VAL A 27 -3.92 -3.58 -2.68
C VAL A 27 -3.02 -4.73 -2.24
N VAL A 28 -2.87 -4.92 -0.92
CA VAL A 28 -2.08 -5.99 -0.30
C VAL A 28 -2.90 -7.27 -0.14
N GLU A 29 -4.20 -7.18 0.13
CA GLU A 29 -5.06 -8.36 0.30
C GLU A 29 -5.40 -9.03 -1.03
N SER A 30 -5.77 -8.26 -2.05
CA SER A 30 -6.27 -8.80 -3.33
C SER A 30 -5.63 -8.17 -4.57
N GLY A 31 -4.95 -7.03 -4.41
CA GLY A 31 -4.40 -6.28 -5.54
C GLY A 31 -2.98 -6.67 -5.96
N THR A 32 -2.29 -5.72 -6.61
CA THR A 32 -0.93 -5.91 -7.17
C THR A 32 0.13 -6.33 -6.14
N SER A 33 -0.14 -6.15 -4.85
CA SER A 33 0.79 -6.45 -3.76
C SER A 33 0.48 -7.76 -3.02
N ILE A 34 -0.49 -8.55 -3.51
CA ILE A 34 -0.92 -9.84 -2.93
C ILE A 34 0.21 -10.85 -2.69
N ARG A 35 1.35 -10.68 -3.38
CA ARG A 35 2.58 -11.44 -3.12
C ARG A 35 3.09 -11.32 -1.68
N LEU A 36 2.83 -10.20 -1.00
CA LEU A 36 3.17 -10.06 0.42
C LEU A 36 2.49 -11.14 1.26
N ARG A 37 1.24 -11.48 0.96
CA ARG A 37 0.49 -12.56 1.62
C ARG A 37 1.06 -13.93 1.26
N TYR A 38 0.91 -14.39 0.01
CA TYR A 38 1.19 -15.79 -0.32
C TYR A 38 2.68 -16.13 -0.55
N LYS A 39 3.51 -15.18 -0.98
CA LYS A 39 4.92 -15.43 -1.29
C LYS A 39 5.85 -15.05 -0.14
N TYR A 40 5.56 -13.94 0.53
CA TYR A 40 6.41 -13.46 1.62
C TYR A 40 5.85 -13.78 3.01
N GLY A 41 4.59 -14.19 3.14
CA GLY A 41 4.03 -14.65 4.42
C GLY A 41 3.84 -13.52 5.44
N PHE A 42 3.52 -12.31 4.97
CA PHE A 42 3.03 -11.26 5.86
C PHE A 42 1.57 -11.55 6.16
N ASP A 43 1.21 -11.66 7.43
CA ASP A 43 -0.15 -11.87 7.94
C ASP A 43 -0.70 -10.65 8.67
N ASN A 44 0.17 -9.68 9.00
CA ASN A 44 -0.22 -8.45 9.67
C ASN A 44 -0.83 -7.41 8.71
N PRO A 45 -1.58 -6.43 9.25
CA PRO A 45 -2.10 -5.32 8.47
C PRO A 45 -0.97 -4.49 7.87
N VAL A 46 -0.99 -4.36 6.54
CA VAL A 46 -0.05 -3.55 5.78
C VAL A 46 -0.86 -2.82 4.72
N ALA A 47 -0.74 -1.50 4.68
CA ALA A 47 -1.23 -0.69 3.57
C ALA A 47 -0.10 -0.52 2.56
N GLY A 48 -0.38 -0.62 1.27
CA GLY A 48 0.66 -0.43 0.27
C GLY A 48 0.17 0.01 -1.09
N LYS A 49 1.09 0.57 -1.88
CA LYS A 49 0.82 0.94 -3.26
C LYS A 49 2.05 0.73 -4.14
N THR A 50 1.80 0.16 -5.31
CA THR A 50 2.78 0.02 -6.39
C THR A 50 2.73 1.23 -7.32
N GLY A 51 3.90 1.64 -7.81
CA GLY A 51 4.06 2.59 -8.90
C GLY A 51 4.99 2.03 -9.97
N THR A 52 4.77 2.38 -11.23
CA THR A 52 5.64 2.00 -12.35
C THR A 52 5.59 3.11 -13.39
N THR A 53 6.75 3.63 -13.80
CA THR A 53 6.81 4.63 -14.86
C THR A 53 6.59 3.99 -16.24
N GLN A 54 6.34 4.84 -17.23
CA GLN A 54 6.29 4.40 -18.62
C GLN A 54 7.61 3.78 -19.06
N ASN A 55 7.53 2.86 -20.01
CA ASN A 55 8.63 2.00 -20.46
C ASN A 55 9.26 1.14 -19.36
N GLN A 56 8.72 1.12 -18.13
CA GLN A 56 9.25 0.34 -17.02
C GLN A 56 10.70 0.71 -16.66
N SER A 57 11.02 2.01 -16.69
CA SER A 57 12.31 2.53 -16.23
C SER A 57 12.43 2.49 -14.71
N ASP A 58 11.32 2.72 -14.01
CA ASP A 58 11.27 2.88 -12.56
C ASP A 58 10.12 2.08 -11.95
N GLY A 59 10.42 1.35 -10.89
CA GLY A 59 9.46 0.61 -10.07
C GLY A 59 9.47 1.15 -8.65
N TRP A 60 8.28 1.42 -8.11
CA TRP A 60 8.08 1.92 -6.76
C TRP A 60 7.20 0.99 -5.96
N PHE A 61 7.49 0.88 -4.66
CA PHE A 61 6.59 0.32 -3.68
C PHE A 61 6.64 1.15 -2.41
N MET A 62 5.49 1.72 -2.04
CA MET A 62 5.28 2.35 -0.75
C MET A 62 4.52 1.37 0.14
N GLY A 63 5.07 1.06 1.31
CA GLY A 63 4.40 0.23 2.30
C GLY A 63 4.36 0.93 3.65
N ILE A 64 3.20 0.87 4.30
CA ILE A 64 2.89 1.55 5.54
C ILE A 64 2.38 0.50 6.54
N THR A 65 2.91 0.62 7.74
CA THR A 65 2.46 -0.04 8.97
C THR A 65 2.20 1.06 10.01
N PRO A 66 1.51 0.79 11.13
CA PRO A 66 1.20 1.84 12.12
C PRO A 66 2.44 2.60 12.61
N ASP A 67 3.56 1.88 12.76
CA ASP A 67 4.79 2.44 13.34
C ASP A 67 5.83 2.86 12.30
N LEU A 68 5.68 2.43 11.03
CA LEU A 68 6.70 2.63 10.01
C LEU A 68 6.15 2.79 8.61
N THR A 69 6.54 3.89 7.96
CA THR A 69 6.38 4.11 6.51
C THR A 69 7.70 3.86 5.80
N THR A 70 7.69 3.02 4.76
CA THR A 70 8.88 2.71 3.97
C THR A 70 8.59 2.82 2.48
N GLY A 71 9.44 3.53 1.75
CA GLY A 71 9.38 3.65 0.30
C GLY A 71 10.60 3.02 -0.34
N ILE A 72 10.39 2.16 -1.34
CA ILE A 72 11.45 1.56 -2.15
C ILE A 72 11.28 2.01 -3.59
N TRP A 73 12.37 2.54 -4.15
CA TRP A 73 12.53 2.77 -5.58
C TRP A 73 13.58 1.83 -6.14
N VAL A 74 13.32 1.35 -7.36
CA VAL A 74 14.30 0.65 -8.18
C VAL A 74 14.25 1.27 -9.56
N GLY A 75 15.41 1.64 -10.08
CA GLY A 75 15.59 2.18 -11.42
C GLY A 75 17.08 2.26 -11.73
N ALA A 76 17.41 3.00 -12.79
CA ALA A 76 18.78 3.28 -13.17
C ALA A 76 19.00 4.79 -13.23
N GLU A 77 20.26 5.20 -13.08
CA GLU A 77 20.64 6.61 -13.24
C GLU A 77 20.28 7.13 -14.64
N ASP A 78 20.56 6.32 -15.68
CA ASP A 78 20.16 6.62 -17.04
C ASP A 78 18.73 6.12 -17.29
N ARG A 79 17.82 7.06 -17.57
CA ARG A 79 16.40 6.79 -17.85
C ARG A 79 16.13 5.98 -19.12
N SER A 80 17.09 5.90 -20.03
CA SER A 80 16.99 5.04 -21.21
C SER A 80 17.11 3.55 -20.86
N VAL A 81 17.66 3.23 -19.68
CA VAL A 81 17.71 1.86 -19.19
C VAL A 81 16.35 1.50 -18.62
N HIS A 82 15.76 0.44 -19.19
CA HIS A 82 14.46 -0.03 -18.75
C HIS A 82 14.33 -1.54 -18.88
N PHE A 83 13.36 -2.09 -18.15
CA PHE A 83 13.06 -3.52 -18.26
C PHE A 83 12.40 -3.83 -19.60
N ARG A 84 12.65 -5.04 -20.11
CA ARG A 84 12.13 -5.47 -21.43
C ARG A 84 10.60 -5.59 -21.50
N SER A 85 9.91 -5.65 -20.37
CA SER A 85 8.45 -5.80 -20.32
C SER A 85 7.88 -5.38 -18.97
N ILE A 86 6.60 -5.01 -18.94
CA ILE A 86 5.82 -4.76 -17.72
C ILE A 86 5.87 -5.92 -16.74
N ARG A 87 5.88 -7.16 -17.24
CA ARG A 87 5.97 -8.34 -16.40
C ARG A 87 7.28 -8.37 -15.61
N LEU A 88 8.37 -7.79 -16.11
CA LEU A 88 9.64 -7.73 -15.38
C LEU A 88 9.77 -6.44 -14.57
N GLY A 89 9.33 -5.32 -15.14
CA GLY A 89 9.57 -3.99 -14.60
C GLY A 89 8.42 -3.34 -13.86
N GLN A 90 7.35 -4.06 -13.52
CA GLN A 90 6.35 -3.54 -12.60
C GLN A 90 6.90 -3.42 -11.18
N GLY A 91 6.44 -2.42 -10.42
CA GLY A 91 6.84 -2.16 -9.04
C GLY A 91 6.69 -3.39 -8.12
N ALA A 92 5.68 -4.24 -8.37
CA ALA A 92 5.47 -5.50 -7.65
C ALA A 92 6.57 -6.56 -7.89
N ASN A 93 7.35 -6.44 -8.97
CA ASN A 93 8.48 -7.31 -9.29
C ASN A 93 9.84 -6.67 -8.98
N MET A 94 9.91 -5.35 -8.96
CA MET A 94 11.14 -4.61 -8.68
C MET A 94 11.28 -4.24 -7.20
N ALA A 95 10.44 -3.31 -6.73
CA ALA A 95 10.58 -2.68 -5.42
C ALA A 95 9.95 -3.49 -4.28
N LEU A 96 8.79 -4.12 -4.51
CA LEU A 96 8.07 -4.89 -3.48
C LEU A 96 8.91 -6.01 -2.84
N PRO A 97 9.68 -6.83 -3.59
CA PRO A 97 10.54 -7.85 -3.00
C PRO A 97 11.57 -7.30 -2.02
N ILE A 98 12.16 -6.14 -2.32
CA ILE A 98 13.14 -5.49 -1.45
C ILE A 98 12.46 -5.02 -0.17
N TRP A 99 11.29 -4.38 -0.28
CA TRP A 99 10.49 -3.99 0.87
C TRP A 99 10.15 -5.19 1.77
N ALA A 100 9.72 -6.30 1.17
CA ALA A 100 9.37 -7.52 1.89
C ALA A 100 10.55 -8.09 2.68
N LEU A 101 11.73 -8.16 2.06
CA LEU A 101 12.94 -8.64 2.73
C LEU A 101 13.43 -7.68 3.82
N PHE A 102 13.33 -6.38 3.58
CA PHE A 102 13.64 -5.35 4.56
C PHE A 102 12.73 -5.46 5.78
N MET A 103 11.41 -5.49 5.59
CA MET A 103 10.45 -5.57 6.70
C MET A 103 10.53 -6.89 7.47
N LYS A 104 10.88 -8.00 6.82
CA LYS A 104 11.19 -9.24 7.54
C LYS A 104 12.36 -9.07 8.51
N LYS A 105 13.41 -8.34 8.11
CA LYS A 105 14.53 -8.04 9.00
C LYS A 105 14.10 -7.11 10.14
N VAL A 106 13.31 -6.08 9.84
CA VAL A 106 12.75 -5.17 10.85
C VAL A 106 11.95 -5.94 11.89
N TYR A 107 11.02 -6.80 11.46
CA TYR A 107 10.19 -7.59 12.38
C TYR A 107 10.93 -8.69 13.13
N ASN A 108 12.10 -9.12 12.64
CA ASN A 108 12.95 -10.08 13.33
C ASN A 108 13.89 -9.42 14.35
N ASP A 109 13.91 -8.08 14.42
CA ASP A 109 14.68 -7.32 15.39
C ASP A 109 13.73 -6.67 16.43
N PRO A 110 13.50 -7.31 17.59
CA PRO A 110 12.60 -6.78 18.60
C PRO A 110 13.10 -5.49 19.25
N SER A 111 14.39 -5.14 19.11
CA SER A 111 14.94 -3.90 19.68
C SER A 111 14.41 -2.64 18.99
N LEU A 112 13.86 -2.77 17.78
CA LEU A 112 13.27 -1.67 17.03
C LEU A 112 11.87 -1.28 17.52
N GLY A 113 11.20 -2.15 18.29
CA GLY A 113 9.86 -1.86 18.84
C GLY A 113 8.75 -1.67 17.80
N ILE A 114 8.95 -2.12 16.57
CA ILE A 114 7.95 -2.01 15.49
C ILE A 114 6.89 -3.10 15.68
N SER A 115 5.63 -2.70 15.84
CA SER A 115 4.52 -3.62 16.03
C SER A 115 4.04 -4.24 14.72
N LYS A 116 3.34 -5.37 14.85
CA LYS A 116 2.55 -5.99 13.78
C LYS A 116 1.04 -5.73 13.98
N GLY A 117 0.69 -4.71 14.78
CA GLY A 117 -0.69 -4.34 15.06
C GLY A 117 -1.37 -3.69 13.85
N ASP A 118 -2.67 -3.44 13.99
CA ASP A 118 -3.42 -2.66 13.01
C ASP A 118 -3.34 -1.16 13.31
N PHE A 119 -3.77 -0.35 12.33
CA PHE A 119 -3.87 1.10 12.44
C PHE A 119 -4.99 1.50 13.41
N ASP A 120 -4.76 2.59 14.14
CA ASP A 120 -5.76 3.15 15.04
C ASP A 120 -6.96 3.68 14.25
N LYS A 121 -8.15 3.20 14.63
CA LYS A 121 -9.42 3.70 14.10
C LYS A 121 -9.70 5.10 14.67
N PRO A 122 -10.13 6.07 13.84
CA PRO A 122 -10.52 7.38 14.32
C PRO A 122 -11.73 7.28 15.25
N LEU A 123 -11.84 8.20 16.20
CA LEU A 123 -12.97 8.27 17.13
C LEU A 123 -14.27 8.76 16.45
N LYS A 124 -14.13 9.45 15.32
CA LYS A 124 -15.26 9.89 14.49
C LYS A 124 -15.81 8.71 13.72
N ASP A 125 -17.14 8.67 13.63
CA ASP A 125 -17.85 7.60 12.94
C ASP A 125 -17.48 7.57 11.45
N ILE A 126 -17.27 6.37 10.91
CA ILE A 126 -16.93 6.15 9.51
C ILE A 126 -18.16 5.63 8.78
N SER A 127 -18.77 6.48 7.95
CA SER A 127 -20.02 6.17 7.26
C SER A 127 -19.88 5.25 6.03
N ILE A 128 -18.71 4.67 5.78
CA ILE A 128 -18.43 3.86 4.59
C ILE A 128 -18.19 2.42 5.04
N GLU A 129 -18.87 1.48 4.37
CA GLU A 129 -18.65 0.05 4.55
C GLU A 129 -17.42 -0.38 3.75
N PHE A 130 -16.47 -1.05 4.41
CA PHE A 130 -15.25 -1.56 3.77
C PHE A 130 -15.30 -3.07 3.53
N ASP A 131 -16.21 -3.78 4.20
CA ASP A 131 -16.45 -5.20 3.95
C ASP A 131 -17.33 -5.35 2.71
N CYS A 132 -16.76 -5.92 1.63
CA CYS A 132 -17.48 -6.11 0.38
C CYS A 132 -18.70 -7.03 0.55
N GLU A 133 -18.63 -8.06 1.39
CA GLU A 133 -19.75 -8.98 1.61
C GLU A 133 -20.87 -8.29 2.40
N GLU A 134 -20.54 -7.44 3.37
CA GLU A 134 -21.52 -6.63 4.08
C GLU A 134 -22.13 -5.55 3.18
N TYR A 135 -21.32 -4.91 2.33
CA TYR A 135 -21.79 -3.97 1.32
C TYR A 135 -22.79 -4.64 0.38
N ASP A 136 -22.41 -5.77 -0.22
CA ASP A 136 -23.24 -6.52 -1.15
C ASP A 136 -24.53 -7.01 -0.48
N ARG A 137 -24.46 -7.52 0.75
CA ARG A 137 -25.66 -7.92 1.51
C ARG A 137 -26.61 -6.75 1.75
N ARG A 138 -26.09 -5.56 2.06
CA ARG A 138 -26.91 -4.35 2.27
C ARG A 138 -27.46 -3.78 0.95
N HIS A 139 -26.83 -4.07 -0.20
CA HIS A 139 -27.18 -3.54 -1.52
C HIS A 139 -27.68 -4.60 -2.51
N ALA A 140 -27.97 -5.82 -2.05
CA ALA A 140 -28.40 -6.98 -2.86
C ALA A 140 -29.71 -6.78 -3.66
N GLY A 141 -30.35 -5.60 -3.55
CA GLY A 141 -31.52 -5.21 -4.33
C GLY A 141 -31.29 -4.05 -5.33
N ASN A 142 -30.07 -3.55 -5.48
CA ASN A 142 -29.74 -2.35 -6.27
C ASN A 142 -28.63 -2.58 -7.32
N VAL A 143 -28.48 -3.84 -7.77
CA VAL A 143 -27.54 -4.22 -8.84
C VAL A 143 -28.13 -3.83 -10.20
N ASP A 144 -28.27 -2.54 -10.44
CA ASP A 144 -28.52 -2.02 -11.79
C ASP A 144 -27.17 -1.84 -12.51
N ASN A 145 -27.12 -2.40 -13.72
CA ASN A 145 -25.99 -2.46 -14.65
C ASN A 145 -25.13 -1.18 -14.68
N TYR A 146 -23.88 -1.28 -14.23
CA TYR A 146 -22.80 -0.50 -14.83
C TYR A 146 -22.14 -1.37 -15.87
N SER A 147 -22.56 -1.21 -17.13
CA SER A 147 -21.79 -1.68 -18.27
C SER A 147 -20.50 -0.87 -18.34
N ASP A 148 -19.36 -1.54 -18.25
CA ASP A 148 -18.04 -0.99 -18.58
C ASP A 148 -18.00 -0.64 -20.07
N GLU A 149 -18.66 0.46 -20.46
CA GLU A 149 -18.42 1.17 -21.71
C GLU A 149 -17.93 2.56 -21.35
N GLU A 150 -16.63 2.71 -21.21
CA GLU A 150 -15.93 3.91 -21.71
C GLU A 150 -14.46 3.56 -21.93
N GLU A 151 -14.23 3.13 -23.17
CA GLU A 151 -12.97 2.98 -23.87
C GLU A 151 -12.36 4.37 -24.10
N PHE A 152 -11.10 4.58 -23.69
CA PHE A 152 -10.22 5.63 -24.19
C PHE A 152 -8.79 5.11 -24.32
#